data_AF-A0A914CLH3-F1
#
_entry.id   AF-A0A914CLH3-F1
#
_cell.length_a   1.000
_cell.length_b   1.000
_cell.length_c   1.000
_cell.angle_alpha   90.00
_cell.angle_beta   90.00
_cell.angle_gamma   90.00
#
_symmetry.space_group_name_H-M   'P 1'
#
loop_
_entity.id
_entity.type
_entity.pdbx_description
1 polymer ?
#
loop_
_entity_poly.entity_id
_entity_poly.type
_entity_poly.pdbx_seq_one_letter_code
_entity_poly.pdbx_strand_id
1 'polypeptide(L)'
;MEAQLLTCAKTRVFNPDDPSKLLKINSFFDKGAVPHCWVTKRLAESLQLKENPCHVWVTVFDTIPQKKESADVRLGLRLSDGTHHYIDCKVVDKISPKPVKAIIAYSSDRKVNLDTDFLVPSFVEIDLLLDQRHCDIIKEDEGRRRLNSGFKLVPSKIGNLISGYG
;
A
#
# COMPACT_ATOMS: atom_id res chain seq x y z
N MET A 1 3.40 -14.21 -19.10
CA MET A 1 3.38 -14.07 -17.63
C MET A 1 2.51 -12.86 -17.34
N GLU A 2 1.28 -13.07 -16.89
CA GLU A 2 0.33 -11.98 -16.64
C GLU A 2 0.82 -11.19 -15.42
N ALA A 3 0.94 -9.86 -15.57
CA ALA A 3 1.32 -9.00 -14.46
C ALA A 3 0.22 -9.06 -13.39
N GLN A 4 0.53 -9.65 -12.23
CA GLN A 4 -0.38 -9.63 -11.10
C GLN A 4 -0.67 -8.18 -10.69
N LEU A 5 -1.96 -7.86 -10.64
CA LEU A 5 -2.52 -6.55 -10.37
C LEU A 5 -2.27 -6.15 -8.91
N LEU A 6 -1.34 -5.24 -8.67
CA LEU A 6 -1.21 -4.60 -7.36
C LEU A 6 -2.15 -3.38 -7.30
N THR A 7 -3.03 -3.34 -6.31
CA THR A 7 -3.92 -2.20 -6.09
C THR A 7 -3.22 -1.19 -5.19
N CYS A 8 -3.15 0.08 -5.60
CA CYS A 8 -2.38 1.11 -4.89
C CYS A 8 -3.29 2.19 -4.29
N ALA A 9 -2.89 2.73 -3.13
CA ALA A 9 -3.58 3.79 -2.40
C ALA A 9 -2.59 4.81 -1.83
N LYS A 10 -3.05 6.07 -1.74
CA LYS A 10 -2.43 7.05 -0.83
C LYS A 10 -3.07 6.89 0.54
N THR A 11 -2.31 6.36 1.50
CA THR A 11 -2.82 6.05 2.84
C THR A 11 -2.27 7.02 3.86
N ARG A 12 -3.09 7.38 4.84
CA ARG A 12 -2.67 8.16 6.01
C ARG A 12 -2.34 7.19 7.14
N VAL A 13 -1.08 7.19 7.56
CA VAL A 13 -0.56 6.28 8.58
C VAL A 13 0.01 7.05 9.77
N PHE A 14 -0.04 6.43 10.95
CA PHE A 14 0.41 7.03 12.19
C PHE A 14 1.00 5.97 13.14
N ASN A 15 1.75 6.44 14.13
CA ASN A 15 2.22 5.59 15.23
C ASN A 15 1.08 5.39 16.25
N PRO A 16 0.65 4.15 16.53
CA PRO A 16 -0.40 3.91 17.53
C PRO A 16 -0.11 4.50 18.92
N ASP A 17 1.17 4.60 19.31
CA ASP A 17 1.61 5.16 20.59
C ASP A 17 1.71 6.70 20.56
N ASP A 18 1.79 7.30 19.36
CA ASP A 18 1.71 8.76 19.14
C ASP A 18 0.90 9.09 17.87
N PRO A 19 -0.45 9.12 17.97
CA PRO A 19 -1.33 9.37 16.82
C PRO A 19 -1.29 10.81 16.29
N SER A 20 -0.55 11.71 16.92
CA SER A 20 -0.49 13.12 16.52
C SER A 20 0.21 13.30 15.16
N LYS A 21 1.15 12.41 14.84
CA LYS A 21 1.93 12.44 13.60
C LYS A 21 1.30 11.56 12.52
N LEU A 22 0.74 12.21 11.50
CA LEU A 22 0.13 11.56 10.35
C LEU A 22 1.01 11.70 9.11
N LEU A 23 1.40 10.59 8.49
CA LEU A 23 2.14 10.57 7.23
C LEU A 23 1.27 10.06 6.09
N LYS A 24 1.35 10.73 4.93
CA LYS A 24 0.74 10.23 3.67
C LYS A 24 1.78 9.37 2.93
N ILE A 25 1.48 8.10 2.69
CA ILE A 25 2.38 7.14 2.04
C ILE A 25 1.73 6.46 0.84
N ASN A 26 2.53 5.73 0.05
CA ASN A 26 2.00 4.80 -0.94
C ASN A 26 1.84 3.41 -0.31
N SER A 27 0.61 2.90 -0.32
CA SER A 27 0.31 1.55 0.13
C SER A 27 -0.16 0.71 -1.04
N PHE A 28 0.23 -0.55 -1.05
CA PHE A 28 -0.18 -1.53 -2.05
C PHE A 28 -0.92 -2.67 -1.35
N PHE A 29 -1.91 -3.21 -2.03
CA PHE A 29 -2.63 -4.42 -1.60
C PHE A 29 -2.24 -5.55 -2.53
N ASP A 30 -1.77 -6.63 -1.93
CA ASP A 30 -1.34 -7.81 -2.66
C ASP A 30 -1.93 -9.07 -2.03
N LYS A 31 -2.66 -9.84 -2.84
CA LYS A 31 -3.22 -11.13 -2.43
C LYS A 31 -2.12 -12.17 -2.17
N GLY A 32 -0.94 -12.00 -2.78
CA GLY A 32 0.23 -12.85 -2.58
C GLY A 32 1.04 -12.55 -1.31
N ALA A 33 0.80 -11.42 -0.63
CA ALA A 33 1.57 -11.03 0.57
C ALA A 33 1.26 -11.87 1.84
N VAL A 34 0.32 -12.82 1.74
CA VAL A 34 -0.10 -13.67 2.85
C VAL A 34 1.08 -14.48 3.41
N PRO A 35 1.26 -14.57 4.74
CA PRO A 35 0.34 -14.15 5.80
C PRO A 35 0.75 -12.87 6.53
N HIS A 36 1.50 -11.96 5.90
CA HIS A 36 2.07 -10.79 6.58
C HIS A 36 1.81 -9.48 5.83
N CYS A 37 1.51 -8.43 6.58
CA CYS A 37 1.71 -7.07 6.09
C CYS A 37 3.18 -6.69 6.23
N TRP A 38 3.68 -5.86 5.31
CA TRP A 38 5.08 -5.45 5.27
C TRP A 38 5.20 -3.94 5.26
N VAL A 39 6.14 -3.42 6.03
CA VAL A 39 6.44 -1.99 6.07
C VAL A 39 7.94 -1.79 5.87
N THR A 40 8.33 -0.70 5.21
CA THR A 40 9.75 -0.39 5.06
C THR A 40 10.36 0.08 6.37
N LYS A 41 11.62 -0.26 6.62
CA LYS A 41 12.39 0.23 7.77
C LYS A 41 12.41 1.76 7.83
N ARG A 42 12.60 2.41 6.68
CA ARG A 42 12.52 3.88 6.53
C ARG A 42 11.19 4.45 7.08
N LEU A 43 10.06 3.82 6.77
CA LEU A 43 8.76 4.27 7.25
C LEU A 43 8.59 3.99 8.75
N ALA A 44 9.01 2.82 9.23
CA ALA A 44 8.99 2.50 10.66
C ALA A 44 9.78 3.51 11.48
N GLU A 45 11.00 3.85 11.05
CA GLU A 45 11.84 4.89 11.66
C GLU A 45 11.19 6.28 11.58
N SER A 46 10.61 6.64 10.43
CA SER A 46 9.94 7.93 10.24
C SER A 46 8.77 8.16 11.19
N LEU A 47 8.08 7.08 11.56
CA LEU A 47 6.98 7.06 12.54
C LEU A 47 7.44 6.74 13.96
N GLN A 48 8.72 6.43 14.16
CA GLN A 48 9.28 6.00 15.45
C GLN A 48 8.50 4.82 16.05
N LEU A 49 8.15 3.84 15.20
CA LEU A 49 7.40 2.67 15.64
C LEU A 49 8.23 1.84 16.61
N LYS A 50 7.57 1.30 17.64
CA LYS A 50 8.21 0.34 18.53
C LYS A 50 8.44 -0.98 17.81
N GLU A 51 9.70 -1.29 17.58
CA GLU A 51 10.16 -2.52 16.94
C GLU A 51 10.35 -3.65 17.95
N ASN A 52 9.74 -4.80 17.69
CA ASN A 52 10.00 -6.03 18.44
C ASN A 52 10.81 -6.98 17.53
N PRO A 53 12.11 -7.21 17.81
CA PRO A 53 12.96 -8.00 16.93
C PRO A 53 12.40 -9.41 16.70
N CYS A 54 12.42 -9.85 15.45
CA CYS A 54 12.01 -11.20 15.04
C CYS A 54 12.85 -11.68 13.85
N HIS A 55 12.61 -12.92 13.43
CA HIS A 55 13.16 -13.43 12.19
C HIS A 55 12.02 -13.81 11.26
N VAL A 56 12.19 -13.50 9.98
CA VAL A 56 11.22 -13.86 8.93
C VAL A 56 11.92 -14.62 7.81
N TRP A 57 11.19 -15.55 7.21
CA TRP A 57 11.63 -16.20 5.98
C TRP A 57 11.06 -15.42 4.80
N VAL A 58 11.95 -14.83 4.00
CA VAL A 58 11.55 -14.07 2.81
C VAL A 58 11.81 -14.94 1.58
N THR A 59 10.78 -15.11 0.76
CA THR A 59 10.89 -15.73 -0.56
C THR A 59 10.65 -14.65 -1.60
N VAL A 60 11.66 -14.35 -2.40
CA VAL A 60 11.51 -13.46 -3.57
C VAL A 60 11.65 -14.33 -4.80
N PHE A 61 10.75 -14.14 -5.79
CA PHE A 61 10.64 -14.87 -7.06
C PHE A 61 11.87 -15.74 -7.44
N ASP A 62 11.65 -17.06 -7.52
CA ASP A 62 12.61 -18.11 -7.91
C ASP A 62 13.86 -18.27 -7.04
N THR A 63 13.82 -17.86 -5.76
CA THR A 63 14.91 -18.12 -4.79
C THR A 63 14.46 -19.02 -3.65
N ILE A 64 15.41 -19.78 -3.09
CA ILE A 64 15.22 -20.55 -1.86
C ILE A 64 14.90 -19.56 -0.73
N PRO A 65 13.88 -19.81 0.12
CA PRO A 65 13.56 -18.95 1.25
C PRO A 65 14.80 -18.65 2.09
N GLN A 66 15.06 -17.37 2.35
CA GLN A 66 16.18 -16.95 3.20
C GLN A 66 15.64 -16.38 4.51
N LYS A 67 16.25 -16.80 5.64
CA LYS A 67 15.97 -16.22 6.94
C LYS A 67 16.65 -14.85 7.04
N LYS A 68 15.87 -13.81 7.32
CA LYS A 68 16.34 -12.44 7.52
C LYS A 68 15.92 -11.93 8.89
N GLU A 69 16.76 -11.06 9.47
CA GLU A 69 16.37 -10.26 10.61
C GLU A 69 15.27 -9.28 10.20
N SER A 70 14.28 -9.11 11.07
CA SER A 70 13.10 -8.28 10.87
C SER A 70 12.63 -7.77 12.24
N ALA A 71 11.65 -6.88 12.25
CA ALA A 71 10.92 -6.52 13.45
C ALA A 71 9.41 -6.65 13.24
N ASP A 72 8.69 -6.96 14.31
CA ASP A 72 7.25 -6.79 14.41
C ASP A 72 6.95 -5.36 14.87
N VAL A 73 6.12 -4.65 14.10
CA VAL A 73 5.64 -3.31 14.43
C VAL A 73 4.13 -3.25 14.27
N ARG A 74 3.50 -2.36 15.03
CA ARG A 74 2.09 -2.02 14.88
C ARG A 74 1.94 -0.66 14.24
N LEU A 75 1.10 -0.56 13.22
CA LEU A 75 0.85 0.67 12.46
C LEU A 75 -0.63 1.05 12.56
N GLY A 76 -0.90 2.35 12.72
CA GLY A 76 -2.25 2.90 12.62
C GLY A 76 -2.54 3.41 11.21
N LEU A 77 -3.72 3.10 10.68
CA LEU A 77 -4.28 3.66 9.46
C LEU A 77 -5.44 4.59 9.83
N ARG A 78 -5.45 5.81 9.30
CA ARG A 78 -6.59 6.72 9.42
C ARG A 78 -7.51 6.58 8.22
N LEU A 79 -8.73 6.12 8.46
CA LEU A 79 -9.76 5.90 7.47
C LEU A 79 -10.41 7.23 7.03
N SER A 80 -11.12 7.19 5.91
CA SER A 80 -11.78 8.31 5.24
C SER A 80 -12.94 8.90 6.05
N ASP A 81 -13.60 8.08 6.87
CA ASP A 81 -14.61 8.49 7.84
C ASP A 81 -14.00 9.07 9.14
N GLY A 82 -12.67 9.14 9.22
CA GLY A 82 -11.93 9.63 10.37
C GLY A 82 -11.64 8.57 11.45
N THR A 83 -12.16 7.35 11.31
CA THR A 83 -11.88 6.26 12.24
C THR A 83 -10.47 5.70 12.06
N HIS A 84 -10.03 4.89 13.03
CA HIS A 84 -8.70 4.30 13.04
C HIS A 84 -8.77 2.78 12.88
N HIS A 85 -7.86 2.25 12.08
CA HIS A 85 -7.67 0.81 11.89
C HIS A 85 -6.22 0.46 12.19
N TYR A 86 -5.98 -0.64 12.90
CA TYR A 86 -4.63 -1.04 13.30
C TYR A 86 -4.20 -2.29 12.57
N ILE A 87 -2.94 -2.33 12.14
CA ILE A 87 -2.35 -3.46 11.44
C ILE A 87 -1.02 -3.84 12.07
N ASP A 88 -0.73 -5.13 12.10
CA ASP A 88 0.57 -5.65 12.51
C ASP A 88 1.40 -5.95 11.26
N CYS A 89 2.61 -5.42 11.21
CA CYS A 89 3.49 -5.50 10.06
C CYS A 89 4.86 -6.07 10.43
N LYS A 90 5.48 -6.74 9.46
CA LYS A 90 6.91 -7.06 9.47
C LYS A 90 7.70 -5.93 8.83
N VAL A 91 8.83 -5.57 9.44
CA VAL A 91 9.74 -4.54 8.93
C VAL A 91 10.77 -5.17 7.99
N VAL A 92 10.92 -4.58 6.79
CA VAL A 92 11.94 -4.97 5.80
C VAL A 92 12.64 -3.74 5.24
N ASP A 93 13.87 -3.88 4.76
CA ASP A 93 14.60 -2.75 4.15
C ASP A 93 13.86 -2.20 2.92
N LYS A 94 13.40 -3.11 2.06
CA LYS A 94 12.63 -2.82 0.85
C LYS A 94 11.59 -3.91 0.62
N ILE A 95 10.38 -3.49 0.28
CA ILE A 95 9.29 -4.42 -0.09
C ILE A 95 9.49 -4.95 -1.52
N SER A 96 9.93 -4.09 -2.44
CA SER A 96 10.25 -4.48 -3.82
C SER A 96 11.71 -4.11 -4.14
N PRO A 97 12.46 -4.98 -4.83
CA PRO A 97 13.84 -4.69 -5.23
C PRO A 97 13.94 -3.57 -6.28
N LYS A 98 12.85 -3.32 -7.02
CA LYS A 98 12.75 -2.22 -7.98
C LYS A 98 11.49 -1.40 -7.70
N PRO A 99 11.53 -0.06 -7.87
CA PRO A 99 10.33 0.75 -7.80
C PRO A 99 9.25 0.24 -8.77
N VAL A 100 8.00 0.28 -8.36
CA VAL A 100 6.88 -0.15 -9.20
C VAL A 100 6.52 0.97 -10.16
N LYS A 101 6.45 0.65 -11.45
CA LYS A 101 6.03 1.62 -12.47
C LYS A 101 4.50 1.75 -12.42
N ALA A 102 3.99 2.87 -11.91
CA ALA A 102 2.59 3.23 -12.06
C ALA A 102 2.44 4.01 -13.38
N ILE A 103 1.83 3.41 -14.41
CA ILE A 103 1.56 4.07 -15.69
C ILE A 103 0.10 4.51 -15.71
N ILE A 104 -0.24 5.74 -15.33
CA ILE A 104 -1.59 6.25 -15.57
C ILE A 104 -1.60 6.94 -16.95
N ALA A 105 -2.23 6.30 -17.96
CA ALA A 105 -2.32 6.87 -19.31
C ALA A 105 -3.34 8.01 -19.34
N TYR A 106 -2.95 9.28 -19.41
CA TYR A 106 -3.94 10.34 -19.60
C TYR A 106 -4.62 10.20 -20.98
N SER A 107 -5.90 9.89 -21.02
CA SER A 107 -6.72 10.16 -22.20
C SER A 107 -7.05 11.65 -22.18
N SER A 108 -6.68 12.34 -23.25
CA SER A 108 -6.77 13.79 -23.46
C SER A 108 -8.18 14.39 -23.40
N ASP A 109 -9.22 13.59 -23.22
CA ASP A 109 -10.59 14.08 -23.20
C ASP A 109 -11.22 14.10 -21.80
N ARG A 110 -11.65 15.30 -21.42
CA ARG A 110 -12.51 15.71 -20.29
C ARG A 110 -11.81 15.88 -18.94
N LYS A 111 -11.90 17.14 -18.46
CA LYS A 111 -11.62 17.61 -17.11
C LYS A 111 -12.34 16.74 -16.07
N VAL A 112 -11.70 15.67 -15.61
CA VAL A 112 -12.11 15.04 -14.36
C VAL A 112 -11.54 15.93 -13.27
N ASN A 113 -12.41 16.71 -12.60
CA ASN A 113 -12.09 17.35 -11.33
C ASN A 113 -11.94 16.24 -10.29
N LEU A 114 -10.78 15.59 -10.33
CA LEU A 114 -10.26 14.79 -9.24
C LEU A 114 -9.41 15.74 -8.42
N ASP A 115 -9.65 15.87 -7.12
CA ASP A 115 -8.70 16.53 -6.21
C ASP A 115 -7.32 15.89 -6.44
N THR A 116 -6.46 16.60 -7.18
CA THR A 116 -5.30 16.02 -7.86
C THR A 116 -4.12 15.84 -6.91
N ASP A 117 -4.18 14.79 -6.09
CA ASP A 117 -2.99 14.07 -5.58
C ASP A 117 -2.71 12.82 -6.47
N PHE A 118 -3.03 12.88 -7.77
CA PHE A 118 -2.87 11.75 -8.70
C PHE A 118 -1.43 11.61 -9.19
N LEU A 119 -0.87 10.42 -8.97
CA LEU A 119 0.49 10.03 -9.32
C LEU A 119 0.74 10.16 -10.83
N VAL A 120 1.54 11.16 -11.20
CA VAL A 120 2.24 11.28 -12.50
C VAL A 120 2.97 9.96 -12.81
N PRO A 121 3.22 9.56 -14.08
CA PRO A 121 4.03 8.39 -14.39
C PRO A 121 5.35 8.44 -13.62
N SER A 122 5.42 7.67 -12.55
CA SER A 122 6.50 7.74 -11.58
C SER A 122 6.78 6.33 -11.10
N PHE A 123 8.07 6.09 -10.87
CA PHE A 123 8.54 4.94 -10.15
C PHE A 123 8.18 5.16 -8.68
N VAL A 124 7.23 4.39 -8.17
CA VAL A 124 6.74 4.50 -6.80
C VAL A 124 7.38 3.40 -5.97
N GLU A 125 8.07 3.79 -4.90
CA GLU A 125 8.50 2.86 -3.86
C GLU A 125 7.30 2.47 -3.00
N ILE A 126 7.19 1.17 -2.69
CA ILE A 126 6.15 0.65 -1.81
C ILE A 126 6.62 0.85 -0.38
N ASP A 127 5.90 1.67 0.38
CA ASP A 127 6.19 1.89 1.80
C ASP A 127 5.42 0.92 2.70
N LEU A 128 4.23 0.50 2.26
CA LEU A 128 3.36 -0.44 2.97
C LEU A 128 2.74 -1.44 1.98
N LEU A 129 2.86 -2.73 2.28
CA LEU A 129 2.17 -3.81 1.58
C LEU A 129 1.17 -4.46 2.52
N LEU A 130 -0.11 -4.37 2.18
CA LEU A 130 -1.21 -4.94 2.93
C LEU A 130 -1.57 -6.31 2.37
N ASP A 131 -1.76 -7.27 3.27
CA ASP A 131 -2.25 -8.61 2.91
C ASP A 131 -3.77 -8.61 2.65
N GLN A 132 -4.25 -9.72 2.06
CA GLN A 132 -5.66 -9.86 1.69
C GLN A 132 -6.65 -9.87 2.86
N ARG A 133 -6.24 -10.10 4.11
CA ARG A 133 -7.15 -10.11 5.26
C ARG A 133 -7.64 -8.71 5.61
N HIS A 134 -6.95 -7.69 5.12
CA HIS A 134 -7.37 -6.29 5.20
C HIS A 134 -8.17 -5.85 3.96
N CYS A 135 -8.73 -6.80 3.20
CA CYS A 135 -9.61 -6.50 2.06
C CYS A 135 -10.93 -5.84 2.48
N ASP A 136 -11.34 -5.93 3.74
CA ASP A 136 -12.51 -5.25 4.31
C ASP A 136 -12.37 -3.71 4.32
N ILE A 137 -11.14 -3.23 4.13
CA ILE A 137 -10.83 -1.83 3.87
C ILE A 137 -11.22 -1.45 2.44
N ILE A 138 -11.22 -2.39 1.50
CA ILE A 138 -11.63 -2.23 0.10
C ILE A 138 -13.16 -2.38 -0.01
N LYS A 139 -13.87 -1.36 -0.50
CA LYS A 139 -15.31 -1.52 -0.82
C LYS A 139 -15.41 -2.05 -2.25
N GLU A 140 -15.58 -3.36 -2.42
CA GLU A 140 -15.54 -4.01 -3.74
C GLU A 140 -16.77 -3.70 -4.64
N ASP A 141 -17.89 -3.23 -4.07
CA ASP A 141 -19.20 -3.21 -4.74
C ASP A 141 -19.78 -1.83 -5.11
N GLU A 142 -19.29 -0.72 -4.56
CA GLU A 142 -19.92 0.58 -4.79
C GLU A 142 -19.07 1.46 -5.72
N GLY A 143 -19.41 1.49 -7.01
CA GLY A 143 -19.00 2.59 -7.90
C GLY A 143 -17.61 2.48 -8.52
N ARG A 144 -17.27 1.32 -9.10
CA ARG A 144 -16.08 1.15 -9.96
C ARG A 144 -16.12 2.17 -11.11
N ARG A 145 -15.44 3.31 -10.96
CA ARG A 145 -15.32 4.30 -12.04
C ARG A 145 -14.12 3.92 -12.89
N ARG A 146 -14.36 3.62 -14.16
CA ARG A 146 -13.29 3.53 -15.15
C ARG A 146 -12.79 4.94 -15.43
N LEU A 147 -11.51 5.17 -15.18
CA LEU A 147 -10.81 6.35 -15.66
C LEU A 147 -10.60 6.22 -17.16
N ASN A 148 -10.52 7.35 -17.85
CA ASN A 148 -10.23 7.37 -19.28
C ASN A 148 -8.84 6.77 -19.61
N SER A 149 -8.01 6.58 -18.58
CA SER A 149 -6.72 5.90 -18.62
C SER A 149 -6.77 4.37 -18.69
N GLY A 150 -7.96 3.77 -18.65
CA GLY A 150 -8.16 2.31 -18.53
C GLY A 150 -8.13 1.80 -17.09
N PHE A 151 -7.60 2.59 -16.16
CA PHE A 151 -7.57 2.25 -14.74
C PHE A 151 -8.95 2.29 -14.11
N LYS A 152 -9.12 1.51 -13.03
CA LYS A 152 -10.33 1.50 -12.22
C LYS A 152 -10.04 2.23 -10.92
N LEU A 153 -10.88 3.21 -10.61
CA LEU A 153 -10.99 3.73 -9.26
C LEU A 153 -11.93 2.83 -8.47
N VAL A 154 -11.41 2.30 -7.36
CA VAL A 154 -12.18 1.49 -6.42
C VAL A 154 -12.26 2.28 -5.12
N PRO A 155 -13.44 2.76 -4.71
CA PRO A 155 -13.61 3.40 -3.42
C PRO A 155 -13.20 2.44 -2.28
N SER A 156 -12.55 2.97 -1.25
CA SER A 156 -12.15 2.19 -0.09
C SER A 156 -12.20 3.04 1.17
N LYS A 157 -12.17 2.39 2.33
CA LYS A 157 -12.15 3.06 3.63
C LYS A 157 -10.87 3.87 3.83
N ILE A 158 -9.76 3.60 3.13
CA ILE A 158 -8.53 4.42 3.21
C ILE A 158 -8.42 5.50 2.13
N GLY A 159 -9.43 5.62 1.26
CA GLY A 159 -9.43 6.54 0.11
C GLY A 159 -9.64 5.82 -1.22
N ASN A 160 -9.54 6.53 -2.33
CA ASN A 160 -9.70 5.90 -3.65
C ASN A 160 -8.47 5.06 -3.98
N LEU A 161 -8.70 3.79 -4.28
CA LEU A 161 -7.67 2.88 -4.77
C LEU A 161 -7.60 2.99 -6.29
N ILE A 162 -6.39 2.86 -6.82
CA ILE A 162 -6.16 2.71 -8.25
C ILE A 162 -5.84 1.25 -8.51
N SER A 163 -6.67 0.59 -9.31
CA SER A 163 -6.48 -0.78 -9.77
C SER A 163 -6.31 -0.77 -11.30
N GLY A 164 -5.36 -1.56 -11.81
CA GLY A 164 -5.03 -1.58 -13.24
C GLY A 164 -6.02 -2.33 -14.12
N TYR A 165 -6.19 -1.86 -15.35
CA TYR A 165 -6.05 -2.70 -16.55
C TYR A 165 -5.68 -1.81 -17.74
N GLY A 166 -4.80 -2.35 -18.57
CA GLY A 166 -4.41 -1.91 -19.90
C GLY A 166 -3.70 -3.11 -20.50
#